data_AF-A0A4Y8DC55-F1
#
_entry.id   AF-A0A4Y8DC55-F1
#
_cell.length_a   1.000
_cell.length_b   1.000
_cell.length_c   1.000
_cell.angle_alpha   90.00
_cell.angle_beta   90.00
_cell.angle_gamma   90.00
#
_symmetry.space_group_name_H-M   'P 1'
#
loop_
_entity.id
_entity.type
_entity.pdbx_description
1 polymer ?
#
loop_
_entity_poly.entity_id
_entity_poly.type
_entity_poly.pdbx_seq_one_letter_code
_entity_poly.pdbx_strand_id
1 'polypeptide(L)'
;MDNMSDEDTYEIPLQDQRAFGAGIKRKRVKFVPSTSTSTIEPTPSTSSAKSISDFYLKLVLPQDSSIPESTSRESSLPLRDSEVCEVCKLPLSTDLESIINKDEAGSSGSSGPSNPTSSAKPRPHEASLAHQVCLNHSHPPSHVDRNRKGLAYLSSYGWDPDSRLGLGSSGQGIQFPIKTKPKDDKLGIGVVMPKKGEIRKKEKPQKLDAGKVRKLHEQDRRKGEKLREMFYRDDGVERYLRGG
;
A
#
# COMPACT_ATOMS: atom_id res chain seq x y z
N MET A 1 14.38 68.86 24.82
CA MET A 1 12.98 68.41 24.79
C MET A 1 12.78 68.09 23.31
N ASP A 2 12.80 66.83 22.86
CA ASP A 2 11.86 65.78 23.29
C ASP A 2 12.47 64.38 23.24
N ASN A 3 12.16 63.63 24.30
CA ASN A 3 12.43 62.23 24.53
C ASN A 3 11.17 61.46 24.10
N MET A 4 11.23 60.64 23.05
CA MET A 4 10.10 59.81 22.61
C MET A 4 10.52 58.33 22.59
N SER A 5 10.52 57.76 23.80
CA SER A 5 10.14 56.39 24.15
C SER A 5 10.32 55.29 23.10
N ASP A 6 11.36 54.50 23.32
CA ASP A 6 11.73 53.24 22.68
C ASP A 6 10.97 52.03 23.30
N GLU A 7 9.66 52.14 23.55
CA GLU A 7 8.90 51.15 24.31
C GLU A 7 7.63 50.74 23.53
N ASP A 8 7.41 49.42 23.39
CA ASP A 8 6.22 48.72 22.84
C ASP A 8 6.38 47.99 21.49
N THR A 9 7.53 47.35 21.23
CA THR A 9 7.53 46.14 20.39
C THR A 9 7.15 44.94 21.27
N TYR A 10 5.87 44.76 21.54
CA TYR A 10 5.37 43.60 22.25
C TYR A 10 5.61 42.34 21.39
N GLU A 11 6.54 41.47 21.79
CA GLU A 11 6.74 40.17 21.16
C GLU A 11 5.52 39.28 21.46
N ILE A 12 4.55 39.32 20.55
CA ILE A 12 3.33 38.50 20.61
C ILE A 12 3.76 37.03 20.57
N PRO A 13 3.38 36.19 21.55
CA PRO A 13 3.66 34.77 21.53
C PRO A 13 3.23 34.14 20.20
N LEU A 14 4.00 33.18 19.68
CA LEU A 14 3.75 32.50 18.40
C LEU A 14 2.32 31.93 18.24
N GLN A 15 1.54 31.86 19.32
CA GLN A 15 0.15 31.43 19.41
C GLN A 15 -0.83 32.51 18.93
N ASP A 16 -0.53 33.79 19.15
CA ASP A 16 -1.42 34.93 18.86
C ASP A 16 -0.98 35.74 17.63
N GLN A 17 0.13 35.37 16.99
CA GLN A 17 0.61 36.01 15.79
C GLN A 17 -0.34 35.71 14.61
N ARG A 18 -1.08 36.74 14.17
CA ARG A 18 -1.96 36.68 12.99
C ARG A 18 -1.21 36.12 11.78
N ALA A 19 -1.81 35.13 11.10
CA ALA A 19 -1.26 34.53 9.90
C ALA A 19 -0.82 35.61 8.91
N PHE A 20 0.41 35.47 8.39
CA PHE A 20 1.06 36.40 7.46
C PHE A 20 0.08 36.94 6.41
N GLY A 21 -0.40 38.18 6.62
CA GLY A 21 -1.43 38.74 5.75
C GLY A 21 -1.84 40.17 6.06
N ALA A 22 -1.91 40.55 7.34
CA ALA A 22 -2.30 41.89 7.77
C ALA A 22 -1.10 42.64 8.38
N GLY A 23 -0.14 43.08 7.57
CA GLY A 23 0.96 43.92 8.08
C GLY A 23 2.14 44.16 7.13
N ILE A 24 2.42 43.25 6.19
CA ILE A 24 3.46 43.47 5.18
C ILE A 24 2.87 44.23 3.99
N LYS A 25 3.28 45.49 3.83
CA LYS A 25 3.01 46.31 2.62
C LYS A 25 3.69 45.64 1.42
N ARG A 26 2.94 44.82 0.66
CA ARG A 26 3.46 44.17 -0.55
C ARG A 26 3.51 45.19 -1.70
N LYS A 27 4.72 45.57 -2.13
CA LYS A 27 4.90 46.24 -3.43
C LYS A 27 4.42 45.26 -4.51
N ARG A 28 3.38 45.62 -5.28
CA ARG A 28 2.85 44.77 -6.36
C ARG A 28 3.93 44.61 -7.44
N VAL A 29 4.29 43.37 -7.74
CA VAL A 29 5.15 43.06 -8.89
C VAL A 29 4.32 43.23 -10.16
N LYS A 30 4.87 43.91 -11.16
CA LYS A 30 4.23 44.01 -12.49
C LYS A 30 4.46 42.70 -13.23
N PHE A 31 3.39 41.95 -13.49
CA PHE A 31 3.45 40.77 -14.34
C PHE A 31 3.56 41.20 -15.80
N VAL A 32 4.61 40.77 -16.48
CA VAL A 32 4.72 40.89 -17.93
C VAL A 32 4.02 39.67 -18.55
N PRO A 33 3.04 39.85 -19.45
CA PRO A 33 2.35 38.73 -20.10
C PRO A 33 3.30 37.93 -20.99
N SER A 34 3.30 36.61 -20.86
CA SER A 34 3.98 35.71 -21.78
C SER A 34 3.20 35.66 -23.11
N THR A 35 3.70 36.30 -24.15
CA THR A 35 3.22 36.11 -25.53
C THR A 35 3.59 34.71 -26.02
N SER A 36 2.73 33.74 -25.71
CA SER A 36 2.58 32.49 -26.47
C SER A 36 1.31 31.78 -26.00
N THR A 37 0.19 32.09 -26.67
CA THR A 37 -1.04 31.30 -26.57
C THR A 37 -0.77 29.93 -27.18
N SER A 38 -0.50 28.92 -26.36
CA SER A 38 -0.66 27.52 -26.74
C SER A 38 -1.99 27.02 -26.20
N THR A 39 -3.02 27.22 -27.01
CA THR A 39 -4.30 26.52 -26.91
C THR A 39 -4.04 25.02 -27.09
N ILE A 40 -4.35 24.20 -26.08
CA ILE A 40 -4.43 22.74 -26.23
C ILE A 40 -5.91 22.42 -26.42
N GLU A 41 -6.27 21.94 -27.60
CA GLU A 41 -7.59 21.39 -27.89
C GLU A 41 -7.72 19.96 -27.32
N PRO A 42 -8.86 19.58 -26.74
CA PRO A 42 -9.15 18.20 -26.37
C PRO A 42 -9.62 17.40 -27.60
N THR A 43 -9.00 16.23 -27.83
CA THR A 43 -9.39 15.26 -28.85
C THR A 43 -10.73 14.58 -28.52
N PRO A 44 -11.63 14.34 -29.49
CA PRO A 44 -12.92 13.69 -29.24
C PRO A 44 -12.76 12.18 -29.03
N SER A 45 -13.28 11.69 -27.91
CA SER A 45 -13.44 10.27 -27.61
C SER A 45 -14.66 9.71 -28.34
N THR A 46 -14.44 9.06 -29.48
CA THR A 46 -15.47 8.26 -30.17
C THR A 46 -14.88 6.92 -30.57
N SER A 47 -14.99 5.94 -29.67
CA SER A 47 -15.02 4.52 -30.05
C SER A 47 -15.92 3.80 -29.04
N SER A 48 -16.94 3.14 -29.58
CA SER A 48 -18.06 2.50 -28.89
C SER A 48 -17.65 1.63 -27.68
N ALA A 49 -18.03 2.07 -26.49
CA ALA A 49 -17.88 1.35 -25.21
C ALA A 49 -18.74 0.07 -25.07
N LYS A 50 -19.30 -0.46 -26.18
CA LYS A 50 -20.15 -1.66 -26.19
C LYS A 50 -19.38 -2.97 -26.42
N SER A 51 -18.07 -2.91 -26.67
CA SER A 51 -17.32 -4.09 -27.13
C SER A 51 -16.66 -4.93 -26.01
N ILE A 52 -16.34 -4.34 -24.85
CA ILE A 52 -15.61 -5.06 -23.80
C ILE A 52 -16.55 -5.88 -22.90
N SER A 53 -17.72 -5.33 -22.55
CA SER A 53 -18.68 -6.00 -21.65
C SER A 53 -19.19 -7.31 -22.24
N ASP A 54 -19.51 -7.31 -23.53
CA ASP A 54 -20.04 -8.48 -24.23
C ASP A 54 -18.99 -9.58 -24.39
N PHE A 55 -17.71 -9.20 -24.49
CA PHE A 55 -16.59 -10.15 -24.51
C PHE A 55 -16.45 -10.88 -23.17
N TYR A 56 -16.53 -10.16 -22.05
CA TYR A 56 -16.48 -10.78 -20.72
C TYR A 56 -17.73 -11.63 -20.44
N LEU A 57 -18.92 -11.19 -20.87
CA LEU A 57 -20.16 -11.95 -20.70
C LEU A 57 -20.12 -13.29 -21.44
N LYS A 58 -19.54 -13.32 -22.65
CA LYS A 58 -19.35 -14.56 -23.42
C LYS A 58 -18.33 -15.51 -22.78
N LEU A 59 -17.36 -14.98 -22.03
CA LEU A 59 -16.34 -15.78 -21.36
C LEU A 59 -16.87 -16.46 -20.08
N VAL A 60 -17.82 -15.81 -19.41
CA VAL A 60 -18.31 -16.20 -18.07
C VAL A 60 -19.55 -17.09 -18.15
N LEU A 61 -20.34 -17.00 -19.23
CA LEU A 61 -21.54 -17.81 -19.41
C LEU A 61 -21.26 -18.96 -20.41
N PRO A 62 -21.32 -20.24 -20.00
CA PRO A 62 -21.29 -21.37 -20.92
C PRO A 62 -22.44 -21.27 -21.92
N GLN A 63 -22.11 -21.28 -23.21
CA GLN A 63 -23.06 -21.02 -24.29
C GLN A 63 -23.71 -22.35 -24.73
N ASP A 64 -24.89 -22.68 -24.19
CA ASP A 64 -25.70 -23.79 -24.70
C ASP A 64 -26.46 -23.33 -25.95
N SER A 65 -26.29 -24.06 -27.05
CA SER A 65 -26.79 -23.72 -28.38
C SER A 65 -28.27 -24.06 -28.60
N SER A 66 -29.03 -23.04 -29.01
CA SER A 66 -30.20 -23.00 -29.92
C SER A 66 -31.55 -23.65 -29.52
N ILE A 67 -32.65 -22.88 -29.64
CA ILE A 67 -33.80 -23.00 -30.58
C ILE A 67 -34.79 -21.81 -30.37
N PRO A 68 -35.55 -21.34 -31.39
CA PRO A 68 -36.27 -20.07 -31.40
C PRO A 68 -37.80 -20.16 -31.15
N GLU A 69 -38.40 -18.98 -30.90
CA GLU A 69 -39.80 -18.57 -31.14
C GLU A 69 -40.97 -19.32 -30.46
N SER A 70 -41.65 -18.61 -29.55
CA SER A 70 -43.04 -18.12 -29.75
C SER A 70 -43.92 -18.15 -28.48
N THR A 71 -44.75 -17.11 -28.37
CA THR A 71 -46.13 -17.13 -27.84
C THR A 71 -46.38 -17.00 -26.32
N SER A 72 -46.85 -15.79 -25.97
CA SER A 72 -47.87 -15.42 -24.98
C SER A 72 -47.79 -15.97 -23.55
N ARG A 73 -47.80 -15.07 -22.57
CA ARG A 73 -49.00 -14.76 -21.76
C ARG A 73 -48.68 -13.70 -20.70
N GLU A 74 -49.54 -12.69 -20.68
CA GLU A 74 -49.74 -11.80 -19.54
C GLU A 74 -49.85 -12.63 -18.25
N SER A 75 -49.07 -12.27 -17.26
CA SER A 75 -49.35 -12.57 -15.86
C SER A 75 -48.76 -11.46 -15.02
N SER A 76 -49.55 -10.41 -14.86
CA SER A 76 -49.49 -9.52 -13.71
C SER A 76 -49.69 -10.36 -12.45
N LEU A 77 -48.63 -10.59 -11.69
CA LEU A 77 -48.69 -11.03 -10.29
C LEU A 77 -47.66 -10.21 -9.50
N PRO A 78 -48.00 -9.77 -8.27
CA PRO A 78 -47.26 -8.72 -7.59
C PRO A 78 -45.86 -9.21 -7.21
N LEU A 79 -44.87 -8.33 -7.42
CA LEU A 79 -43.57 -8.39 -6.73
C LEU A 79 -43.87 -8.60 -5.25
N ARG A 80 -43.53 -9.79 -4.73
CA ARG A 80 -43.24 -9.90 -3.31
C ARG A 80 -41.88 -9.28 -3.17
N ASP A 81 -41.86 -8.03 -2.73
CA ASP A 81 -40.63 -7.36 -2.34
C ASP A 81 -39.98 -8.23 -1.27
N SER A 82 -38.96 -8.99 -1.66
CA SER A 82 -38.04 -9.60 -0.72
C SER A 82 -37.33 -8.44 -0.04
N GLU A 83 -37.89 -7.98 1.07
CA GLU A 83 -37.35 -6.86 1.82
C GLU A 83 -35.88 -7.18 2.13
N VAL A 84 -34.96 -6.41 1.57
CA VAL A 84 -33.53 -6.55 1.79
C VAL A 84 -33.14 -5.52 2.82
N CYS A 85 -32.33 -5.90 3.80
CA CYS A 85 -31.84 -4.98 4.80
C CYS A 85 -30.95 -3.90 4.16
N GLU A 86 -31.26 -2.61 4.37
CA GLU A 86 -30.43 -1.50 3.87
C GLU A 86 -29.01 -1.49 4.45
N VAL A 87 -28.85 -2.03 5.66
CA VAL A 87 -27.58 -2.05 6.39
C VAL A 87 -26.67 -3.16 5.88
N CYS A 88 -27.16 -4.41 5.84
CA CYS A 88 -26.33 -5.57 5.53
C CYS A 88 -26.61 -6.22 4.17
N LYS A 89 -27.55 -5.67 3.39
CA LYS A 89 -27.92 -6.12 2.03
C LYS A 89 -28.26 -7.62 1.94
N LEU A 90 -28.73 -8.18 3.05
CA LEU A 90 -29.21 -9.56 3.17
C LEU A 90 -30.74 -9.57 3.16
N PRO A 91 -31.38 -10.59 2.56
CA PRO A 91 -32.83 -10.74 2.58
C PRO A 91 -33.34 -10.91 4.01
N LEU A 92 -34.38 -10.16 4.39
CA LEU A 92 -35.01 -10.19 5.71
C LEU A 92 -35.85 -11.45 5.94
N SER A 93 -36.24 -12.13 4.86
CA SER A 93 -37.00 -13.38 4.88
C SER A 93 -36.08 -14.58 5.06
N THR A 94 -35.79 -14.94 6.31
CA THR A 94 -35.68 -16.36 6.66
C THR A 94 -37.11 -16.88 6.79
N ASP A 95 -37.72 -17.30 5.68
CA ASP A 95 -39.00 -17.98 5.73
C ASP A 95 -38.86 -19.20 6.66
N LEU A 96 -39.70 -19.21 7.70
CA LEU A 96 -39.79 -20.22 8.76
C LEU A 96 -39.90 -21.68 8.26
N GLU A 97 -40.14 -21.87 6.97
CA GLU A 97 -40.37 -23.17 6.33
C GLU A 97 -39.08 -23.85 5.82
N SER A 98 -37.96 -23.13 5.68
CA SER A 98 -36.73 -23.68 5.08
C SER A 98 -35.79 -24.40 6.07
N ILE A 99 -36.03 -24.26 7.37
CA ILE A 99 -35.21 -24.90 8.42
C ILE A 99 -35.79 -26.26 8.84
N ILE A 100 -37.08 -26.52 8.59
CA ILE A 100 -37.74 -27.76 9.07
C ILE A 100 -37.45 -28.98 8.17
N ASN A 101 -36.99 -28.80 6.93
CA ASN A 101 -36.80 -29.91 5.98
C ASN A 101 -35.33 -30.16 5.60
N LYS A 102 -34.39 -30.15 6.56
CA LYS A 102 -33.01 -30.62 6.32
C LYS A 102 -32.35 -31.38 7.48
N ASP A 103 -33.13 -31.96 8.39
CA ASP A 103 -32.61 -32.87 9.42
C ASP A 103 -33.16 -34.30 9.25
N GLU A 104 -33.11 -34.86 8.04
CA GLU A 104 -33.32 -36.29 7.81
C GLU A 104 -32.27 -36.82 6.82
N ALA A 105 -31.00 -36.85 7.25
CA ALA A 105 -30.00 -37.85 6.86
C ALA A 105 -28.66 -37.64 7.59
N GLY A 106 -28.46 -38.39 8.67
CA GLY A 106 -27.17 -39.00 9.03
C GLY A 106 -26.09 -38.11 9.64
N SER A 107 -25.88 -38.21 10.97
CA SER A 107 -24.60 -38.68 11.55
C SER A 107 -24.62 -38.66 13.07
N SER A 108 -24.41 -39.85 13.63
CA SER A 108 -24.15 -40.13 15.03
C SER A 108 -22.92 -39.38 15.55
N GLY A 109 -23.01 -38.78 16.74
CA GLY A 109 -21.81 -38.47 17.52
C GLY A 109 -21.96 -37.34 18.55
N SER A 110 -21.86 -37.73 19.81
CA SER A 110 -21.46 -36.93 20.99
C SER A 110 -22.56 -36.28 21.84
N SER A 111 -22.63 -36.83 23.05
CA SER A 111 -23.43 -36.46 24.22
C SER A 111 -23.06 -35.12 24.84
N GLY A 112 -24.06 -34.25 25.02
CA GLY A 112 -24.07 -33.16 26.00
C GLY A 112 -25.51 -32.95 26.50
N PRO A 113 -25.75 -32.68 27.80
CA PRO A 113 -27.11 -32.64 28.33
C PRO A 113 -27.82 -31.35 27.89
N SER A 114 -28.72 -31.47 26.92
CA SER A 114 -29.64 -30.41 26.54
C SER A 114 -30.80 -30.31 27.52
N ASN A 115 -30.91 -29.17 28.19
CA ASN A 115 -32.09 -28.80 28.96
C ASN A 115 -33.22 -28.43 27.96
N PRO A 116 -34.39 -29.10 27.97
CA PRO A 116 -35.42 -28.88 26.97
C PRO A 116 -36.45 -27.87 27.49
N THR A 117 -36.26 -26.57 27.24
CA THR A 117 -37.35 -25.57 27.35
C THR A 117 -36.90 -24.22 26.78
N SER A 118 -37.34 -23.89 25.57
CA SER A 118 -37.90 -22.57 25.25
C SER A 118 -38.29 -22.55 23.79
N SER A 119 -39.49 -22.07 23.52
CA SER A 119 -39.96 -21.72 22.20
C SER A 119 -38.92 -20.85 21.48
N ALA A 120 -38.23 -21.42 20.50
CA ALA A 120 -37.23 -20.74 19.70
C ALA A 120 -37.94 -19.72 18.80
N LYS A 121 -38.24 -18.55 19.37
CA LYS A 121 -38.67 -17.38 18.61
C LYS A 121 -37.60 -17.09 17.56
N PRO A 122 -37.95 -16.80 16.30
CA PRO A 122 -36.98 -16.43 15.29
C PRO A 122 -36.17 -15.24 15.80
N ARG A 123 -34.84 -15.37 15.83
CA ARG A 123 -33.96 -14.27 16.20
C ARG A 123 -34.13 -13.19 15.11
N PRO A 124 -34.37 -11.93 15.46
CA PRO A 124 -34.53 -10.89 14.45
C PRO A 124 -33.21 -10.74 13.69
N HIS A 125 -33.30 -10.50 12.38
CA HIS A 125 -32.12 -10.38 11.51
C HIS A 125 -31.12 -9.31 12.02
N GLU A 126 -31.62 -8.29 12.72
CA GLU A 126 -30.84 -7.18 13.32
C GLU A 126 -29.87 -7.67 14.41
N ALA A 127 -30.20 -8.77 15.08
CA ALA A 127 -29.35 -9.41 16.09
C ALA A 127 -28.31 -10.36 15.45
N SER A 128 -28.32 -10.52 14.12
CA SER A 128 -27.29 -11.25 13.40
C SER A 128 -25.96 -10.49 13.41
N LEU A 129 -24.85 -11.19 13.62
CA LEU A 129 -23.51 -10.61 13.56
C LEU A 129 -23.25 -9.90 12.22
N ALA A 130 -23.78 -10.45 11.12
CA ALA A 130 -23.65 -9.83 9.80
C ALA A 130 -24.33 -8.45 9.75
N HIS A 131 -25.48 -8.29 10.41
CA HIS A 131 -26.15 -6.99 10.52
C HIS A 131 -25.38 -6.05 11.47
N GLN A 132 -25.00 -6.55 12.64
CA GLN A 132 -24.31 -5.74 13.67
C GLN A 132 -22.97 -5.19 13.20
N VAL A 133 -22.22 -5.93 12.36
CA VAL A 133 -20.93 -5.47 11.81
C VAL A 133 -21.13 -4.42 10.71
N CYS A 134 -22.25 -4.46 9.99
CA CYS A 134 -22.55 -3.50 8.92
C CYS A 134 -23.20 -2.20 9.42
N LEU A 135 -23.60 -2.13 10.70
CA LEU A 135 -24.09 -0.89 11.29
C LEU A 135 -23.00 0.18 11.31
N ASN A 136 -23.41 1.44 11.17
CA ASN A 136 -22.54 2.59 11.39
C ASN A 136 -22.11 2.61 12.86
N HIS A 137 -21.01 1.93 13.20
CA HIS A 137 -20.45 1.94 14.52
C HIS A 137 -19.87 3.33 14.86
N SER A 138 -20.09 3.79 16.09
CA SER A 138 -19.35 4.92 16.62
C SER A 138 -17.87 4.54 16.70
N HIS A 139 -17.03 5.26 15.98
CA HIS A 139 -15.59 5.07 16.09
C HIS A 139 -15.07 5.71 17.37
N PRO A 140 -14.09 5.08 18.05
CA PRO A 140 -13.38 5.77 19.11
C PRO A 140 -12.72 7.02 18.53
N PRO A 141 -12.66 8.13 19.28
CA PRO A 141 -12.03 9.35 18.81
C PRO A 141 -10.58 9.06 18.42
N SER A 142 -10.13 9.67 17.33
CA SER A 142 -8.76 9.56 16.86
C SER A 142 -7.77 10.09 17.90
N HIS A 143 -6.59 9.49 17.94
CA HIS A 143 -5.48 9.87 18.84
C HIS A 143 -4.76 11.17 18.37
N VAL A 144 -5.41 12.01 17.56
CA VAL A 144 -4.84 13.28 17.11
C VAL A 144 -5.08 14.32 18.20
N ASP A 145 -4.01 14.96 18.68
CA ASP A 145 -4.16 15.98 19.73
C ASP A 145 -4.92 17.20 19.19
N ARG A 146 -6.06 17.50 19.82
CA ARG A 146 -6.95 18.58 19.39
C ARG A 146 -6.36 19.99 19.53
N ASN A 147 -5.30 20.13 20.33
CA ASN A 147 -4.59 21.39 20.57
C ASN A 147 -3.52 21.70 19.50
N ARG A 148 -3.25 20.79 18.55
CA ARG A 148 -2.27 21.07 17.49
C ARG A 148 -2.80 22.15 16.55
N LYS A 149 -2.03 23.23 16.36
CA LYS A 149 -2.37 24.35 15.45
C LYS A 149 -2.75 23.88 14.04
N GLY A 150 -2.05 22.87 13.51
CA GLY A 150 -2.36 22.29 12.21
C GLY A 150 -3.76 21.69 12.13
N LEU A 151 -4.22 21.02 13.20
CA LEU A 151 -5.60 20.53 13.29
C LEU A 151 -6.60 21.69 13.38
N ALA A 152 -6.33 22.68 14.23
CA ALA A 152 -7.20 23.85 14.39
C ALA A 152 -7.40 24.61 13.07
N TYR A 153 -6.35 24.70 12.26
CA TYR A 153 -6.44 25.24 10.91
C TYR A 153 -7.34 24.35 10.03
N LEU A 154 -7.07 23.04 9.95
CA LEU A 154 -7.88 22.13 9.13
C LEU A 154 -9.36 22.08 9.56
N SER A 155 -9.64 22.10 10.86
CA SER A 155 -11.01 22.12 11.39
C SER A 155 -11.75 23.42 11.08
N SER A 156 -11.04 24.56 10.99
CA SER A 156 -11.65 25.81 10.53
C SER A 156 -12.15 25.75 9.08
N TYR A 157 -11.57 24.87 8.26
CA TYR A 157 -12.04 24.56 6.91
C TYR A 157 -13.03 23.38 6.85
N GLY A 158 -13.51 22.92 8.00
CA GLY A 158 -14.50 21.84 8.10
C GLY A 158 -13.92 20.44 8.02
N TRP A 159 -12.60 20.26 8.18
CA TRP A 159 -12.01 18.93 8.26
C TRP A 159 -12.09 18.37 9.68
N ASP A 160 -12.75 17.23 9.85
CA ASP A 160 -12.90 16.54 11.13
C ASP A 160 -11.99 15.29 11.19
N PRO A 161 -11.11 15.17 12.20
CA PRO A 161 -10.22 14.01 12.33
C PRO A 161 -10.96 12.69 12.57
N ASP A 162 -12.17 12.71 13.14
CA ASP A 162 -12.93 11.51 13.48
C ASP A 162 -13.87 11.05 12.34
N SER A 163 -14.05 11.89 11.32
CA SER A 163 -14.85 11.57 10.12
C SER A 163 -14.29 10.42 9.28
N ARG A 164 -13.01 10.06 9.46
CA ARG A 164 -12.28 9.07 8.64
C ARG A 164 -12.42 9.32 7.14
N LEU A 165 -12.59 10.57 6.73
CA LEU A 165 -12.60 10.99 5.34
C LEU A 165 -11.25 11.60 4.98
N GLY A 166 -10.85 11.39 3.73
CA GLY A 166 -9.69 12.06 3.17
C GLY A 166 -9.93 13.55 2.98
N LEU A 167 -8.90 14.27 2.57
CA LEU A 167 -9.06 15.64 2.10
C LEU A 167 -9.69 15.66 0.69
N GLY A 168 -10.45 16.69 0.34
CA GLY A 168 -11.08 16.86 -0.98
C GLY A 168 -12.57 17.12 -0.89
N SER A 169 -13.20 17.53 -1.99
CA SER A 169 -14.61 17.93 -2.04
C SER A 169 -15.58 16.84 -1.58
N SER A 170 -15.27 15.59 -1.91
CA SER A 170 -16.02 14.38 -1.54
C SER A 170 -15.24 13.48 -0.57
N GLY A 171 -14.17 14.00 0.06
CA GLY A 171 -13.35 13.23 0.99
C GLY A 171 -12.51 12.10 0.37
N GLN A 172 -12.22 12.19 -0.94
CA GLN A 172 -11.52 11.15 -1.71
C GLN A 172 -10.01 11.06 -1.47
N GLY A 173 -9.42 12.00 -0.73
CA GLY A 173 -7.98 12.06 -0.51
C GLY A 173 -7.45 10.91 0.34
N ILE A 174 -6.12 10.78 0.36
CA ILE A 174 -5.45 9.84 1.26
C ILE A 174 -5.59 10.31 2.71
N GLN A 175 -5.92 9.38 3.63
CA GLN A 175 -6.05 9.67 5.06
C GLN A 175 -4.71 9.59 5.80
N PHE A 176 -3.86 8.67 5.36
CA PHE A 176 -2.57 8.40 6.00
C PHE A 176 -1.42 8.77 5.08
N PRO A 177 -0.32 9.32 5.63
CA PRO A 177 0.89 9.57 4.85
C PRO A 177 1.41 8.31 4.17
N ILE A 178 1.88 8.47 2.93
CA ILE A 178 2.54 7.39 2.19
C ILE A 178 3.91 7.12 2.83
N LYS A 179 4.13 5.88 3.27
CA LYS A 179 5.43 5.47 3.80
C LYS A 179 6.37 5.14 2.65
N THR A 180 7.41 5.95 2.48
CA THR A 180 8.45 5.74 1.46
C THR A 180 9.45 4.68 1.92
N LYS A 181 9.90 3.82 1.00
CA LYS A 181 11.02 2.91 1.25
C LYS A 181 12.33 3.67 1.02
N PRO A 182 13.19 3.84 2.04
CA PRO A 182 14.48 4.50 1.84
C PRO A 182 15.33 3.65 0.89
N LYS A 183 16.08 4.34 0.02
CA LYS A 183 17.07 3.72 -0.86
C LYS A 183 18.45 4.00 -0.29
N ASP A 184 18.99 3.04 0.43
CA ASP A 184 20.34 3.14 1.00
C ASP A 184 21.43 2.73 -0.03
N ASP A 185 21.01 2.20 -1.18
CA ASP A 185 21.90 1.75 -2.25
C ASP A 185 22.45 2.92 -3.08
N LYS A 186 23.77 2.95 -3.29
CA LYS A 186 24.44 3.90 -4.21
C LYS A 186 24.26 3.55 -5.69
N LEU A 187 23.66 2.41 -6.00
CA LEU A 187 23.44 1.93 -7.37
C LEU A 187 22.32 2.72 -8.06
N GLY A 188 22.29 2.72 -9.40
CA GLY A 188 21.21 3.36 -10.16
C GLY A 188 19.82 2.82 -9.80
N ILE A 189 18.78 3.65 -9.96
CA ILE A 189 17.39 3.17 -9.86
C ILE A 189 17.16 2.17 -11.00
N GLY A 190 16.61 0.99 -10.70
CA GLY A 190 16.34 -0.05 -11.71
C GLY A 190 17.46 -1.07 -11.92
N VAL A 191 18.60 -0.94 -11.23
CA VAL A 191 19.63 -2.00 -11.24
C VAL A 191 19.10 -3.19 -10.43
N VAL A 192 18.84 -4.32 -11.11
CA VAL A 192 18.39 -5.56 -10.47
C VAL A 192 19.56 -6.12 -9.66
N MET A 193 19.48 -6.00 -8.33
CA MET A 193 20.44 -6.68 -7.47
C MET A 193 20.22 -8.19 -7.56
N PRO A 194 21.28 -9.00 -7.69
CA PRO A 194 21.16 -10.44 -7.49
C PRO A 194 20.59 -10.67 -6.09
N LYS A 195 19.71 -11.67 -5.95
CA LYS A 195 18.98 -11.92 -4.69
C LYS A 195 20.00 -12.03 -3.56
N LYS A 196 19.64 -11.53 -2.38
CA LYS A 196 20.51 -11.38 -1.19
C LYS A 196 21.30 -12.63 -0.75
N GLY A 197 20.98 -13.82 -1.29
CA GLY A 197 21.73 -15.07 -1.12
C GLY A 197 22.87 -15.33 -2.11
N GLU A 198 22.90 -14.69 -3.28
CA GLU A 198 23.90 -14.89 -4.34
C GLU A 198 25.06 -13.90 -4.27
N ILE A 199 24.89 -12.80 -3.54
CA ILE A 199 25.99 -11.90 -3.20
C ILE A 199 26.91 -12.69 -2.29
N ARG A 200 27.92 -13.34 -2.88
CA ARG A 200 28.91 -14.16 -2.20
C ARG A 200 29.33 -13.42 -0.93
N LYS A 201 28.94 -13.95 0.23
CA LYS A 201 29.46 -13.49 1.51
C LYS A 201 30.98 -13.51 1.33
N LYS A 202 31.62 -12.33 1.34
CA LYS A 202 33.07 -12.26 1.23
C LYS A 202 33.62 -13.16 2.33
N GLU A 203 34.17 -14.31 1.96
CA GLU A 203 34.77 -15.23 2.90
C GLU A 203 35.82 -14.42 3.65
N LYS A 204 35.66 -14.34 4.97
CA LYS A 204 36.64 -13.64 5.81
C LYS A 204 37.97 -14.36 5.58
N PRO A 205 39.06 -13.63 5.27
CA PRO A 205 40.34 -14.26 5.01
C PRO A 205 40.71 -15.10 6.25
N GLN A 206 40.94 -16.40 6.05
CA GLN A 206 41.38 -17.29 7.12
C GLN A 206 42.75 -16.78 7.60
N LYS A 207 42.80 -16.34 8.86
CA LYS A 207 44.05 -15.96 9.50
C LYS A 207 44.85 -17.24 9.74
N LEU A 208 45.91 -17.44 8.95
CA LEU A 208 46.86 -18.53 9.17
C LEU A 208 47.68 -18.24 10.44
N ASP A 209 47.98 -19.30 11.18
CA ASP A 209 48.82 -19.24 12.38
C ASP A 209 50.27 -18.80 12.04
N ALA A 210 50.97 -18.19 12.98
CA ALA A 210 52.26 -17.51 12.74
C ALA A 210 53.33 -18.45 12.14
N GLY A 211 53.35 -19.71 12.55
CA GLY A 211 54.23 -20.73 11.97
C GLY A 211 53.89 -21.09 10.53
N LYS A 212 52.59 -21.15 10.19
CA LYS A 212 52.12 -21.44 8.83
C LYS A 212 52.45 -20.30 7.87
N VAL A 213 52.36 -19.05 8.34
CA VAL A 213 52.75 -17.86 7.55
C VAL A 213 54.24 -17.91 7.18
N ARG A 214 55.12 -18.22 8.16
CA ARG A 214 56.57 -18.36 7.90
C ARG A 214 56.85 -19.47 6.89
N LYS A 215 56.18 -20.61 6.99
CA LYS A 215 56.33 -21.73 6.06
C LYS A 215 55.87 -21.39 4.65
N LEU A 216 54.75 -20.67 4.51
CA LEU A 216 54.21 -20.25 3.22
C LEU A 216 55.14 -19.24 2.54
N HIS A 217 55.66 -18.28 3.30
CA HIS A 217 56.65 -17.31 2.82
C HIS A 217 57.96 -17.98 2.37
N GLU A 218 58.47 -18.95 3.13
CA GLU A 218 59.66 -19.72 2.76
C GLU A 218 59.43 -20.54 1.49
N GLN A 219 58.25 -21.13 1.32
CA GLN A 219 57.89 -21.83 0.08
C GLN A 219 57.78 -20.89 -1.11
N ASP A 220 57.17 -19.71 -0.94
CA ASP A 220 57.07 -18.72 -2.01
C ASP A 220 58.45 -18.16 -2.37
N ARG A 221 59.33 -17.95 -1.38
CA ARG A 221 60.73 -17.60 -1.62
C ARG A 221 61.46 -18.68 -2.42
N ARG A 222 61.35 -19.94 -2.02
CA ARG A 222 61.96 -21.08 -2.75
C ARG A 222 61.40 -21.22 -4.16
N LYS A 223 60.10 -21.03 -4.34
CA LYS A 223 59.48 -21.06 -5.68
C LYS A 223 59.97 -19.89 -6.53
N GLY A 224 60.11 -18.70 -5.96
CA GLY A 224 60.65 -17.52 -6.63
C GLY A 224 62.12 -17.71 -7.02
N GLU A 225 62.95 -18.23 -6.12
CA GLU A 225 64.35 -18.55 -6.41
C GLU A 225 64.47 -19.64 -7.47
N LYS A 226 63.63 -20.68 -7.43
CA LYS A 226 63.58 -21.73 -8.46
C LYS A 226 63.15 -21.20 -9.82
N LEU A 227 62.16 -20.30 -9.87
CA LEU A 227 61.77 -19.63 -11.12
C LEU A 227 62.91 -18.75 -11.62
N ARG A 228 63.58 -18.01 -10.73
CA ARG A 228 64.73 -17.19 -11.10
C ARG A 228 65.89 -18.04 -11.63
N GLU A 229 66.14 -19.19 -11.02
CA GLU A 229 67.11 -20.16 -11.54
C GLU A 229 66.68 -20.65 -12.92
N MET A 230 65.45 -21.10 -13.11
CA MET A 230 64.98 -21.55 -14.44
C MET A 230 65.05 -20.47 -15.53
N PHE A 231 64.77 -19.21 -15.18
CA PHE A 231 64.77 -18.11 -16.15
C PHE A 231 66.16 -17.54 -16.43
N TYR A 232 67.09 -17.60 -15.48
CA TYR A 232 68.40 -16.95 -15.58
C TYR A 232 69.60 -17.91 -15.53
N ARG A 233 69.36 -19.23 -15.41
CA ARG A 233 70.39 -20.25 -15.56
C ARG A 233 70.56 -20.53 -17.06
N ASP A 234 71.48 -19.80 -17.68
CA ASP A 234 71.84 -20.01 -19.07
C ASP A 234 72.64 -21.32 -19.23
N ASP A 235 71.99 -22.36 -19.75
CA ASP A 235 72.60 -23.67 -20.06
C ASP A 235 73.83 -23.58 -21.00
N GLY A 236 73.95 -22.47 -21.75
CA GLY A 236 75.11 -22.17 -22.59
C GLY A 236 76.33 -21.71 -21.81
N VAL A 237 76.12 -20.94 -20.73
CA VAL A 237 77.20 -20.46 -19.84
C VAL A 237 77.71 -21.59 -18.95
N GLU A 238 76.83 -22.46 -18.45
CA GLU A 238 77.27 -23.64 -17.67
C GLU A 238 78.07 -24.64 -18.51
N ARG A 239 77.71 -24.87 -19.78
CA ARG A 239 78.50 -25.71 -20.69
C ARG A 239 79.87 -25.10 -21.01
N TYR A 240 79.95 -23.77 -21.11
CA TYR A 240 81.21 -23.06 -21.37
C TYR A 240 82.14 -23.03 -20.14
N LEU A 241 81.59 -22.90 -18.92
CA LEU A 241 82.36 -22.86 -17.68
C LEU A 241 82.80 -24.24 -17.14
N ARG A 242 82.19 -25.35 -17.60
CA ARG A 242 82.48 -26.72 -17.13
C ARG A 242 83.38 -27.53 -18.07
N GLY A 243 83.95 -26.88 -19.10
CA GLY A 243 84.89 -27.47 -20.06
C GLY A 243 86.28 -26.86 -19.89
N GLY A 244 87.02 -27.36 -18.91
CA GLY A 244 88.46 -27.20 -18.73
C GLY A 244 89.05 -28.53 -18.32
#